data_AF-A0A410WB64-F1
#
_entry.id   AF-A0A410WB64-F1
#
_cell.length_a   1.000
_cell.length_b   1.000
_cell.length_c   1.000
_cell.angle_alpha   90.00
_cell.angle_beta   90.00
_cell.angle_gamma   90.00
#
_symmetry.space_group_name_H-M   'P 1'
#
loop_
_entity.id
_entity.type
_entity.pdbx_description
1 polymer ?
#
loop_
_entity_poly.entity_id
_entity_poly.type
_entity_poly.pdbx_seq_one_letter_code
_entity_poly.pdbx_strand_id
1 'polypeptide(L)'
;MLGICVASAYFFSEKLDTEAVQNVRTGSVGPNGIEEIAQSTTVQNLDAHTHQGEDAWGHLVNSVTRCQGEYAYAGTNGHDFVSICATPEGLLYQAYVANGILRKPAHEISPGAYQADAGAHRIFIEGPRVKVVEPDGEVALVVDLPDWHERQALQAEQAS
;
A
#
# COMPACT_ATOMS: atom_id res chain seq x y z
N MET A 1 -25.38 39.96 3.68
CA MET A 1 -26.29 38.90 3.20
C MET A 1 -25.40 37.79 2.67
N LEU A 2 -25.20 36.71 3.43
CA LEU A 2 -25.99 35.45 3.40
C LEU A 2 -26.01 34.84 1.97
N GLY A 3 -25.63 33.59 1.70
CA GLY A 3 -25.33 32.42 2.53
C GLY A 3 -24.44 31.42 1.75
N ILE A 4 -23.56 30.67 2.40
CA ILE A 4 -23.73 29.27 2.85
C ILE A 4 -24.35 28.34 1.79
N CYS A 5 -23.52 27.44 1.28
CA CYS A 5 -23.85 26.02 1.12
C CYS A 5 -22.60 25.20 1.45
N VAL A 6 -22.48 24.84 2.73
CA VAL A 6 -21.61 23.78 3.23
C VAL A 6 -22.33 22.47 2.96
N ALA A 7 -21.80 21.65 2.06
CA ALA A 7 -22.24 20.26 1.93
C ALA A 7 -21.10 19.47 1.29
N SER A 8 -20.28 18.80 2.10
CA SER A 8 -19.56 17.55 1.80
C SER A 8 -18.65 17.16 2.97
N ALA A 9 -19.21 16.89 4.15
CA ALA A 9 -18.44 16.39 5.30
C ALA A 9 -19.28 15.47 6.21
N TYR A 10 -20.13 14.61 5.64
CA TYR A 10 -21.02 13.73 6.40
C TYR A 10 -21.07 12.27 5.89
N PHE A 11 -20.00 11.76 5.28
CA PHE A 11 -19.98 10.35 4.82
C PHE A 11 -18.96 9.43 5.50
N PHE A 12 -18.11 9.94 6.40
CA PHE A 12 -17.03 9.13 6.98
C PHE A 12 -17.13 8.84 8.50
N SER A 13 -18.15 9.35 9.21
CA SER A 13 -18.23 9.18 10.68
C SER A 13 -19.16 8.07 11.18
N GLU A 14 -19.93 7.38 10.32
CA GLU A 14 -20.94 6.41 10.79
C GLU A 14 -20.58 4.92 10.57
N LYS A 15 -19.38 4.62 10.05
CA LYS A 15 -19.01 3.25 9.66
C LYS A 15 -17.82 2.65 10.42
N LEU A 16 -17.60 3.10 11.66
CA LEU A 16 -16.53 2.59 12.52
C LEU A 16 -17.00 1.81 13.76
N ASP A 17 -18.32 1.66 14.00
CA ASP A 17 -18.82 1.07 15.26
C ASP A 17 -19.66 -0.20 15.12
N THR A 18 -19.55 -0.95 14.02
CA THR A 18 -20.19 -2.27 13.95
C THR A 18 -19.33 -3.15 13.07
N GLU A 19 -18.83 -4.27 13.63
CA GLU A 19 -18.23 -5.48 13.01
C GLU A 19 -17.00 -6.03 13.79
N ALA A 20 -16.66 -5.48 14.98
CA ALA A 20 -15.62 -6.07 15.85
C ALA A 20 -16.11 -7.23 16.75
N VAL A 21 -17.27 -7.83 16.47
CA VAL A 21 -17.80 -8.96 17.24
C VAL A 21 -18.31 -10.02 16.30
N GLN A 22 -17.43 -10.93 15.87
CA GLN A 22 -17.68 -12.38 15.73
C GLN A 22 -16.51 -13.07 15.03
N ASN A 23 -15.68 -13.76 15.82
CA ASN A 23 -15.04 -15.03 15.42
C ASN A 23 -14.42 -15.71 16.67
N VAL A 24 -15.28 -16.05 17.63
CA VAL A 24 -14.98 -17.12 18.59
C VAL A 24 -15.38 -18.42 17.91
N ARG A 25 -14.40 -19.20 17.42
CA ARG A 25 -14.65 -20.55 16.92
C ARG A 25 -14.07 -21.57 17.89
N THR A 26 -15.00 -22.22 18.56
CA THR A 26 -14.89 -23.37 19.47
C THR A 26 -14.18 -24.55 18.79
N GLY A 27 -13.24 -25.17 19.51
CA GLY A 27 -12.67 -26.47 19.17
C GLY A 27 -12.41 -27.27 20.45
N SER A 28 -13.23 -28.27 20.72
CA SER A 28 -13.16 -29.18 21.86
C SER A 28 -12.18 -30.34 21.61
N VAL A 29 -11.33 -30.66 22.58
CA VAL A 29 -10.33 -31.75 22.51
C VAL A 29 -10.87 -33.01 23.21
N GLY A 30 -10.87 -34.14 22.50
CA GLY A 30 -11.21 -35.48 23.03
C GLY A 30 -9.96 -36.30 23.43
N PRO A 31 -10.12 -37.42 24.19
CA PRO A 31 -9.11 -37.82 25.17
C PRO A 31 -8.07 -38.89 24.79
N ASN A 32 -8.06 -39.51 23.59
CA ASN A 32 -7.18 -40.67 23.34
C ASN A 32 -6.59 -40.76 21.91
N GLY A 33 -5.26 -40.61 21.79
CA GLY A 33 -4.43 -41.30 20.78
C GLY A 33 -4.17 -40.61 19.43
N ILE A 34 -2.91 -40.65 18.97
CA ILE A 34 -2.29 -39.94 17.83
C ILE A 34 -2.27 -40.82 16.56
N GLU A 35 -2.61 -40.26 15.39
CA GLU A 35 -1.86 -40.28 14.10
C GLU A 35 -2.67 -39.50 13.04
N GLU A 36 -2.13 -38.38 12.53
CA GLU A 36 -1.55 -38.22 11.17
C GLU A 36 -2.66 -38.04 10.10
N ILE A 37 -2.83 -36.88 9.46
CA ILE A 37 -1.89 -36.25 8.53
C ILE A 37 -2.01 -34.73 8.64
N ALA A 38 -0.97 -34.08 9.15
CA ALA A 38 -0.78 -32.66 8.96
C ALA A 38 -0.40 -32.46 7.49
N GLN A 39 -1.31 -31.94 6.66
CA GLN A 39 -0.90 -31.27 5.43
C GLN A 39 -0.34 -29.89 5.80
N SER A 40 0.83 -29.94 6.45
CA SER A 40 1.82 -28.88 6.40
C SER A 40 2.38 -28.91 4.99
N THR A 41 1.83 -28.09 4.09
CA THR A 41 2.40 -27.92 2.75
C THR A 41 3.72 -27.15 2.89
N THR A 42 4.78 -27.95 3.08
CA THR A 42 6.18 -27.74 2.76
C THR A 42 6.57 -26.35 2.27
N VAL A 43 7.30 -25.63 3.13
CA VAL A 43 8.36 -24.70 2.71
C VAL A 43 9.45 -25.56 2.06
N GLN A 44 9.53 -25.55 0.73
CA GLN A 44 10.74 -25.85 -0.06
C GLN A 44 10.47 -25.53 -1.53
N ASN A 45 10.78 -24.28 -1.89
CA ASN A 45 11.52 -23.91 -3.09
C ASN A 45 11.93 -22.44 -2.93
N LEU A 46 12.92 -22.20 -2.07
CA LEU A 46 13.89 -21.13 -2.31
C LEU A 46 14.78 -21.67 -3.44
N ASP A 47 14.38 -21.46 -4.69
CA ASP A 47 15.28 -21.57 -5.83
C ASP A 47 15.05 -20.36 -6.74
N ALA A 48 16.18 -19.76 -7.11
CA ALA A 48 16.32 -18.49 -7.76
C ALA A 48 15.57 -18.39 -9.09
N HIS A 49 14.51 -17.58 -9.14
CA HIS A 49 14.05 -16.97 -10.37
C HIS A 49 13.98 -15.45 -10.22
N THR A 50 15.02 -14.80 -10.74
CA THR A 50 14.98 -13.41 -11.20
C THR A 50 13.83 -13.26 -12.20
N HIS A 51 12.67 -12.77 -11.75
CA HIS A 51 11.62 -12.30 -12.63
C HIS A 51 11.82 -10.80 -12.89
N GLN A 52 12.59 -10.53 -13.93
CA GLN A 52 12.72 -9.21 -14.55
C GLN A 52 11.38 -8.82 -15.17
N GLY A 53 10.79 -7.70 -14.70
CA GLY A 53 9.68 -7.00 -15.35
C GLY A 53 8.29 -7.62 -15.13
N GLU A 54 7.36 -6.83 -14.61
CA GLU A 54 5.92 -7.13 -14.46
C GLU A 54 5.50 -8.19 -13.41
N ASP A 55 6.07 -9.39 -13.36
CA ASP A 55 5.62 -10.47 -12.45
C ASP A 55 5.80 -10.12 -10.96
N ALA A 56 6.88 -9.43 -10.61
CA ALA A 56 7.16 -8.99 -9.24
C ALA A 56 6.12 -7.98 -8.70
N TRP A 57 5.45 -7.25 -9.59
CA TRP A 57 4.56 -6.15 -9.24
C TRP A 57 3.08 -6.55 -9.24
N GLY A 58 2.73 -7.61 -9.96
CA GLY A 58 1.33 -7.96 -10.25
C GLY A 58 0.45 -8.17 -9.02
N HIS A 59 1.01 -8.71 -7.93
CA HIS A 59 0.28 -8.95 -6.68
C HIS A 59 0.16 -7.70 -5.80
N LEU A 60 0.95 -6.65 -6.06
CA LEU A 60 0.98 -5.41 -5.29
C LEU A 60 0.04 -4.34 -5.82
N VAL A 61 -0.68 -4.61 -6.91
CA VAL A 61 -1.47 -3.63 -7.66
C VAL A 61 -2.85 -4.14 -7.99
N ASN A 62 -3.78 -3.20 -8.19
CA ASN A 62 -5.10 -3.47 -8.75
C ASN A 62 -5.27 -2.75 -10.10
N SER A 63 -6.47 -2.78 -10.67
CA SER A 63 -6.76 -2.10 -11.95
C SER A 63 -6.61 -0.57 -11.89
N VAL A 64 -6.66 0.03 -10.70
CA VAL A 64 -6.54 1.48 -10.48
C VAL A 64 -5.08 1.92 -10.37
N THR A 65 -4.25 1.12 -9.70
CA THR A 65 -2.85 1.43 -9.37
C THR A 65 -1.84 0.72 -10.27
N ARG A 66 -2.29 -0.01 -11.29
CA ARG A 66 -1.41 -0.60 -12.30
C ARG A 66 -0.77 0.50 -13.15
N CYS A 67 0.55 0.52 -13.20
CA CYS A 67 1.32 1.35 -14.11
C CYS A 67 1.21 0.84 -15.55
N GLN A 68 1.18 1.76 -16.51
CA GLN A 68 1.26 1.45 -17.94
C GLN A 68 2.70 1.25 -18.43
N GLY A 69 3.67 1.60 -17.59
CA GLY A 69 5.10 1.48 -17.85
C GLY A 69 5.82 0.98 -16.60
N GLU A 70 6.98 1.54 -16.31
CA GLU A 70 7.79 1.04 -15.21
C GLU A 70 7.25 1.46 -13.83
N TYR A 71 7.49 0.61 -12.84
CA TYR A 71 7.24 0.90 -11.43
C TYR A 71 8.49 1.50 -10.79
N ALA A 72 8.28 2.52 -9.96
CA ALA A 72 9.25 2.97 -8.96
C ALA A 72 8.91 2.37 -7.58
N TYR A 73 7.62 2.18 -7.30
CA TYR A 73 7.12 1.62 -6.04
C TYR A 73 5.74 0.98 -6.26
N ALA A 74 5.43 -0.07 -5.49
CA ALA A 74 4.06 -0.56 -5.29
C ALA A 74 3.91 -1.17 -3.89
N GLY A 75 2.73 -1.03 -3.28
CA GLY A 75 2.45 -1.62 -1.98
C GLY A 75 0.97 -1.84 -1.73
N THR A 76 0.66 -2.85 -0.90
CA THR A 76 -0.68 -3.23 -0.51
C THR A 76 -0.75 -3.84 0.89
N ASN A 77 -1.94 -3.76 1.50
CA ASN A 77 -2.35 -4.51 2.68
C ASN A 77 -3.53 -5.46 2.39
N GLY A 78 -3.74 -5.79 1.11
CA GLY A 78 -4.83 -6.63 0.61
C GLY A 78 -6.13 -5.88 0.30
N HIS A 79 -6.29 -4.62 0.69
CA HIS A 79 -7.49 -3.81 0.38
C HIS A 79 -7.17 -2.39 -0.09
N ASP A 80 -6.13 -1.79 0.45
CA ASP A 80 -5.52 -0.56 -0.05
C ASP A 80 -4.37 -0.90 -1.00
N PHE A 81 -4.21 -0.10 -2.04
CA PHE A 81 -3.18 -0.25 -3.04
C PHE A 81 -2.57 1.11 -3.35
N VAL A 82 -1.25 1.18 -3.43
CA VAL A 82 -0.51 2.40 -3.81
C VAL A 82 0.59 2.02 -4.78
N SER A 83 0.82 2.86 -5.79
CA SER A 83 1.96 2.74 -6.69
C SER A 83 2.54 4.09 -7.06
N ILE A 84 3.82 4.08 -7.41
CA ILE A 84 4.51 5.17 -8.09
C ILE A 84 4.94 4.65 -9.46
N CYS A 85 4.40 5.25 -10.52
CA CYS A 85 4.73 4.92 -11.90
C CYS A 85 5.74 5.90 -12.46
N ALA A 86 6.73 5.40 -13.19
CA ALA A 86 7.56 6.24 -14.05
C ALA A 86 6.79 6.53 -15.34
N THR A 87 6.63 7.80 -15.65
CA THR A 87 6.01 8.31 -16.89
C THR A 87 6.99 9.25 -17.60
N PRO A 88 6.75 9.58 -18.89
CA PRO A 88 7.57 10.56 -19.60
C PRO A 88 7.63 11.94 -18.91
N GLU A 89 6.61 12.29 -18.13
CA GLU A 89 6.49 13.56 -17.40
C GLU A 89 7.10 13.52 -15.99
N GLY A 90 7.59 12.36 -15.54
CA GLY A 90 8.16 12.16 -14.20
C GLY A 90 7.47 11.03 -13.45
N LEU A 91 7.40 11.14 -12.12
CA LEU A 91 6.74 10.12 -11.30
C LEU A 91 5.26 10.45 -11.10
N LEU A 92 4.41 9.43 -11.15
CA LEU A 92 2.98 9.53 -10.90
C LEU A 92 2.59 8.66 -9.71
N TYR A 93 2.09 9.28 -8.65
CA TYR A 93 1.42 8.58 -7.55
C TYR A 93 0.02 8.16 -7.96
N GLN A 94 -0.32 6.90 -7.74
CA GLN A 94 -1.67 6.35 -7.87
C GLN A 94 -2.05 5.60 -6.60
N ALA A 95 -3.25 5.84 -6.11
CA ALA A 95 -3.75 5.17 -4.91
C ALA A 95 -5.21 4.77 -5.05
N TYR A 96 -5.51 3.60 -4.49
CA TYR A 96 -6.84 3.15 -4.11
C TYR A 96 -6.80 2.89 -2.61
N VAL A 97 -7.30 3.83 -1.81
CA VAL A 97 -7.24 3.78 -0.33
C VAL A 97 -8.61 4.11 0.22
N ALA A 98 -9.12 3.31 1.16
CA ALA A 98 -10.44 3.49 1.78
C ALA A 98 -11.59 3.69 0.76
N ASN A 99 -11.50 3.00 -0.39
CA ASN A 99 -12.40 3.11 -1.55
C ASN A 99 -12.36 4.45 -2.33
N GLY A 100 -11.41 5.33 -2.00
CA GLY A 100 -11.10 6.53 -2.77
C GLY A 100 -10.00 6.27 -3.79
N ILE A 101 -10.04 6.99 -4.93
CA ILE A 101 -8.99 6.97 -5.94
C ILE A 101 -8.29 8.32 -5.96
N LEU A 102 -6.94 8.31 -5.92
CA LEU A 102 -6.14 9.51 -6.06
C LEU A 102 -5.02 9.31 -7.07
N ARG A 103 -4.81 10.32 -7.92
CA ARG A 103 -3.66 10.40 -8.83
C ARG A 103 -3.03 11.78 -8.75
N LYS A 104 -1.72 11.84 -8.50
CA LYS A 104 -0.97 13.09 -8.37
C LYS A 104 0.44 12.94 -8.89
N PRO A 105 1.05 14.00 -9.46
CA PRO A 105 2.48 14.02 -9.67
C PRO A 105 3.21 13.71 -8.37
N ALA A 106 4.28 12.94 -8.47
CA ALA A 106 5.15 12.59 -7.38
C ALA A 106 6.59 12.96 -7.72
N HIS A 107 7.45 12.99 -6.71
CA HIS A 107 8.89 13.11 -6.86
C HIS A 107 9.57 12.29 -5.77
N GLU A 108 10.78 11.83 -6.08
CA GLU A 108 11.63 11.14 -5.12
C GLU A 108 12.34 12.18 -4.24
N ILE A 109 12.23 12.04 -2.92
CA ILE A 109 12.84 12.94 -1.93
C ILE A 109 14.14 12.37 -1.35
N SER A 110 14.27 11.05 -1.36
CA SER A 110 15.50 10.29 -1.11
C SER A 110 15.34 8.92 -1.76
N PRO A 111 16.43 8.14 -1.99
CA PRO A 111 16.33 6.81 -2.58
C PRO A 111 15.24 5.95 -1.91
N GLY A 112 14.22 5.54 -2.68
CA GLY A 112 13.09 4.72 -2.18
C GLY A 112 12.02 5.49 -1.39
N ALA A 113 12.15 6.81 -1.25
CA ALA A 113 11.17 7.65 -0.57
C ALA A 113 10.58 8.69 -1.52
N TYR A 114 9.26 8.80 -1.52
CA TYR A 114 8.53 9.62 -2.47
C TYR A 114 7.59 10.59 -1.77
N GLN A 115 7.35 11.73 -2.40
CA GLN A 115 6.34 12.70 -1.99
C GLN A 115 5.37 13.00 -3.14
N ALA A 116 4.09 13.15 -2.82
CA ALA A 116 3.07 13.69 -3.72
C ALA A 116 2.28 14.83 -3.04
N ASP A 117 2.04 15.92 -3.77
CA ASP A 117 1.24 17.04 -3.27
C ASP A 117 -0.24 16.83 -3.61
N ALA A 118 -1.10 16.81 -2.59
CA ALA A 118 -2.52 16.51 -2.68
C ALA A 118 -3.38 17.71 -2.25
N GLY A 119 -3.07 18.90 -2.79
CA GLY A 119 -3.74 20.14 -2.41
C GLY A 119 -3.12 20.73 -1.15
N ALA A 120 -3.89 20.80 -0.07
CA ALA A 120 -3.38 21.25 1.24
C ALA A 120 -2.49 20.19 1.91
N HIS A 121 -2.70 18.91 1.59
CA HIS A 121 -1.99 17.81 2.23
C HIS A 121 -0.77 17.37 1.42
N ARG A 122 0.23 16.83 2.12
CA ARG A 122 1.40 16.17 1.53
C ARG A 122 1.37 14.69 1.85
N ILE A 123 1.64 13.86 0.86
CA ILE A 123 1.68 12.40 0.99
C ILE A 123 3.15 11.98 0.92
N PHE A 124 3.60 11.22 1.89
CA PHE A 124 4.95 10.64 1.97
C PHE A 124 4.86 9.12 1.89
N ILE A 125 5.71 8.52 1.07
CA ILE A 125 5.80 7.07 0.87
C ILE A 125 7.22 6.66 1.23
N GLU A 126 7.38 5.83 2.26
CA GLU A 126 8.67 5.33 2.76
C GLU A 126 8.53 3.86 3.14
N GLY A 127 9.11 2.97 2.35
CA GLY A 127 9.00 1.52 2.53
C GLY A 127 7.53 1.07 2.65
N PRO A 128 7.13 0.39 3.75
CA PRO A 128 5.75 -0.08 3.91
C PRO A 128 4.76 1.01 4.32
N ARG A 129 5.13 2.28 4.40
CA ARG A 129 4.26 3.32 4.99
C ARG A 129 3.93 4.45 4.05
N VAL A 130 2.64 4.78 4.01
CA VAL A 130 2.13 6.01 3.41
C VAL A 130 1.61 6.91 4.52
N LYS A 131 2.15 8.12 4.63
CA LYS A 131 1.72 9.14 5.59
C LYS A 131 1.09 10.32 4.87
N VAL A 132 -0.06 10.78 5.33
CA VAL A 132 -0.67 12.03 4.89
C VAL A 132 -0.46 13.06 5.98
N VAL A 133 0.13 14.19 5.62
CA VAL A 133 0.50 15.27 6.52
C VAL A 133 -0.29 16.52 6.16
N GLU A 134 -0.88 17.15 7.16
CA GLU A 134 -1.60 18.42 7.10
C GLU A 134 -0.65 19.61 6.84
N PRO A 135 -1.17 20.78 6.41
CA PRO A 135 -0.36 21.99 6.23
C PRO A 135 0.44 22.40 7.47
N ASP A 136 -0.08 22.14 8.67
CA ASP A 136 0.55 22.47 9.95
C ASP A 136 1.61 21.46 10.40
N GLY A 137 1.76 20.34 9.67
CA GLY A 137 2.72 19.29 9.96
C GLY A 137 2.15 18.11 10.75
N GLU A 138 0.89 18.15 11.16
CA GLU A 138 0.24 17.03 11.84
C GLU A 138 -0.03 15.86 10.88
N VAL A 139 0.03 14.64 11.40
CA VAL A 139 -0.25 13.44 10.61
C VAL A 139 -1.76 13.18 10.61
N ALA A 140 -2.40 13.34 9.44
CA ALA A 140 -3.83 13.07 9.26
C ALA A 140 -4.14 11.58 9.10
N LEU A 141 -3.26 10.84 8.43
CA LEU A 141 -3.47 9.44 8.12
C LEU A 141 -2.13 8.70 7.99
N VAL A 142 -2.10 7.46 8.45
CA VAL A 142 -1.05 6.49 8.16
C VAL A 142 -1.70 5.25 7.58
N VAL A 143 -1.18 4.77 6.45
CA VAL A 143 -1.56 3.50 5.83
C VAL A 143 -0.31 2.62 5.83
N ASP A 144 -0.40 1.46 6.49
CA ASP A 144 0.63 0.42 6.44
C ASP A 144 0.33 -0.55 5.28
N LEU A 145 1.33 -0.80 4.46
CA LEU A 145 1.36 -1.65 3.26
C LEU A 145 2.42 -2.74 3.47
N PRO A 146 2.12 -3.81 4.23
CA PRO A 146 3.12 -4.82 4.63
C PRO A 146 3.72 -5.56 3.43
N ASP A 147 2.95 -5.73 2.35
CA ASP A 147 3.44 -6.27 1.09
C ASP A 147 3.79 -5.10 0.18
N TRP A 148 5.08 -4.87 -0.04
CA TRP A 148 5.55 -3.77 -0.87
C TRP A 148 6.85 -4.11 -1.58
N HIS A 149 7.10 -3.38 -2.66
CA HIS A 149 8.33 -3.46 -3.42
C HIS A 149 8.67 -2.07 -3.94
N GLU A 150 9.96 -1.77 -4.03
CA GLU A 150 10.47 -0.55 -4.61
C GLU A 150 11.62 -0.87 -5.56
N ARG A 151 11.82 0.01 -6.53
CA ARG A 151 12.99 -0.06 -7.39
C ARG A 151 14.22 0.17 -6.52
N GLN A 152 15.14 -0.79 -6.51
CA GLN A 152 16.43 -0.57 -5.88
C GLN A 152 17.15 0.57 -6.61
N ALA A 153 17.62 1.57 -5.86
CA ALA A 153 18.56 2.53 -6.40
C ALA A 153 19.77 1.74 -6.92
N LEU A 154 20.14 1.94 -8.19
CA LEU A 154 21.40 1.46 -8.71
C LEU A 154 22.49 2.03 -7.79
N GLN A 155 23.13 1.17 -6.99
CA GLN A 155 24.26 1.56 -6.17
C GLN A 155 25.31 2.17 -7.09
N ALA A 156 25.44 3.49 -7.06
CA ALA A 156 26.62 4.18 -7.56
C ALA A 156 27.77 3.92 -6.57
N GLU A 157 28.22 2.68 -6.47
CA GLU A 157 29.45 2.34 -5.76
C GLU A 157 30.10 1.12 -6.40
N GLN A 158 30.48 1.28 -7.67
CA GLN A 158 31.69 0.64 -8.15
C GLN A 158 32.88 1.53 -7.79
N ALA A 159 33.77 0.96 -6.97
CA ALA A 159 35.16 1.34 -6.74
C ALA A 159 35.45 2.62 -5.92
N SER A 160 35.88 2.40 -4.68
CA SER A 160 37.12 3.00 -4.17
C SER A 160 37.98 1.96 -3.47
#